data_AF-A0A8B9ZUG0-F1
#
_entry.id   AF-A0A8B9ZUG0-F1
#
_cell.length_a   1.000
_cell.length_b   1.000
_cell.length_c   1.000
_cell.angle_alpha   90.00
_cell.angle_beta   90.00
_cell.angle_gamma   90.00
#
_symmetry.space_group_name_H-M   'P 1'
#
loop_
_entity.id
_entity.type
_entity.pdbx_description
1 polymer ?
#
loop_
_entity_poly.entity_id
_entity_poly.type
_entity_poly.pdbx_seq_one_letter_code
_entity_poly.pdbx_strand_id
1 'polypeptide(L)'
;FCSPPAFYLFLPVFIFFFPPGQTALEGCIKCGGVLSAPSGNFSSPNFPGPYPYETECTWLIVVAEGSSVLLSFSHFELEYHAACAYDYLQVYNGAARDRGNLLGTFCGHSTPPPFASAWHVMAVVFRSDRHVAKRGFAAAYRKDACGGQLTGLSGEITSPRYPESYPNDAECRWSIGAAGGPVTLVFADFQMEGGQGCGFDYVALFDGPTASAPRLGRYCGSARPPRTVSSTQHLLVLFKSDFNIVGRGFKAHFYSGECQEVYTAIKGNFSSPQYPNFYPNNLQCQWSIQLPPGYRIKIFFLDLELEARSSLTGGCDYDRLSAFDGGAENASLLGTWCGRDSPVPVTSRGHRLLLVLRTDRSTAKRGFSLAYVGGKVSAPPGGEPGEVAKHSGTSSCINTSHVVAVPSHRGLPQGHQVPCMAQPWVEMLFSPPL
;
A
#
# COMPACT_ATOMS: atom_id res chain seq x y z
N PHE A 1 -18.28 23.63 3.19
CA PHE A 1 -16.98 23.77 3.87
C PHE A 1 -17.24 24.18 5.31
N CYS A 2 -17.08 23.27 6.27
CA CYS A 2 -17.01 23.62 7.69
C CYS A 2 -15.61 23.25 8.17
N SER A 3 -14.82 24.27 8.54
CA SER A 3 -13.54 24.08 9.23
C SER A 3 -13.79 23.65 10.68
N PRO A 4 -12.89 22.86 11.31
CA PRO A 4 -13.00 22.56 12.73
C PRO A 4 -12.66 23.82 13.57
N PRO A 5 -13.25 24.01 14.75
CA PRO A 5 -12.83 25.07 15.66
C PRO A 5 -11.48 24.70 16.29
N ALA A 6 -10.57 25.66 16.32
CA ALA A 6 -9.35 25.56 17.12
C ALA A 6 -9.72 25.57 18.61
N PHE A 7 -9.20 24.59 19.35
CA PHE A 7 -9.34 24.53 20.81
C PHE A 7 -8.31 25.44 21.47
N TYR A 8 -8.76 26.45 22.21
CA TYR A 8 -7.97 27.10 23.25
C TYR A 8 -8.65 26.90 24.60
N LEU A 9 -7.94 26.24 25.51
CA LEU A 9 -8.28 26.08 26.92
C LEU A 9 -8.10 27.42 27.64
N PHE A 10 -9.16 28.04 28.18
CA PHE A 10 -9.18 28.81 29.43
C PHE A 10 -10.65 29.04 29.88
N LEU A 11 -10.97 28.74 31.15
CA LEU A 11 -12.25 29.00 31.87
C LEU A 11 -12.17 30.36 32.61
N PRO A 12 -13.27 30.92 33.17
CA PRO A 12 -14.69 30.83 32.79
C PRO A 12 -15.44 32.20 32.75
N VAL A 13 -16.70 32.14 32.32
CA VAL A 13 -17.81 33.11 32.49
C VAL A 13 -17.90 34.27 31.49
N PHE A 14 -18.73 34.08 30.46
CA PHE A 14 -19.57 35.15 29.91
C PHE A 14 -20.96 34.60 29.56
N ILE A 15 -21.99 35.22 30.12
CA ILE A 15 -23.39 35.02 29.75
C ILE A 15 -23.61 35.77 28.43
N PHE A 16 -23.92 35.06 27.35
CA PHE A 16 -24.32 35.67 26.08
C PHE A 16 -25.83 35.83 26.02
N PHE A 17 -26.29 37.08 25.91
CA PHE A 17 -27.65 37.42 25.51
C PHE A 17 -27.80 37.22 24.00
N PHE A 18 -28.76 36.41 23.56
CA PHE A 18 -29.19 36.36 22.16
C PHE A 18 -30.20 37.49 21.88
N PRO A 19 -30.04 38.28 20.81
CA PRO A 19 -31.11 39.15 20.32
C PRO A 19 -32.22 38.29 19.68
N PRO A 20 -33.51 38.66 19.84
CA PRO A 20 -34.61 37.90 19.28
C PRO A 20 -34.71 38.18 17.78
N GLY A 21 -34.68 37.13 16.93
CA GLY A 21 -35.01 37.27 15.51
C GLY A 21 -34.04 36.63 14.50
N GLN A 22 -33.37 35.52 14.83
CA GLN A 22 -32.82 34.62 13.81
C GLN A 22 -33.56 33.29 13.87
N THR A 23 -34.32 33.03 12.82
CA THR A 23 -34.89 31.72 12.50
C THR A 23 -33.79 30.67 12.53
N ALA A 24 -34.01 29.59 13.28
CA ALA A 24 -33.12 28.44 13.33
C ALA A 24 -32.84 27.96 11.89
N LEU A 25 -31.57 27.99 11.49
CA LEU A 25 -31.11 27.19 10.36
C LEU A 25 -31.45 25.73 10.68
N GLU A 26 -32.19 25.10 9.76
CA GLU A 26 -32.61 23.70 9.81
C GLU A 26 -31.45 22.79 10.25
N GLY A 27 -31.77 21.90 11.18
CA GLY A 27 -30.79 21.17 11.98
C GLY A 27 -29.79 20.35 11.17
N CYS A 28 -28.50 20.59 11.40
CA CYS A 28 -27.46 19.62 11.08
C CYS A 28 -27.76 18.31 11.82
N ILE A 29 -28.07 17.24 11.07
CA ILE A 29 -28.13 15.89 11.61
C ILE A 29 -26.72 15.51 12.08
N LYS A 30 -26.47 15.57 13.38
CA LYS A 30 -25.24 15.06 13.98
C LYS A 30 -25.35 13.55 14.12
N CYS A 31 -24.52 12.81 13.39
CA CYS A 31 -24.43 11.36 13.47
C CYS A 31 -22.99 10.90 13.66
N GLY A 32 -22.80 9.71 14.22
CA GLY A 32 -21.49 9.23 14.66
C GLY A 32 -21.22 9.53 16.14
N GLY A 33 -19.96 9.42 16.53
CA GLY A 33 -19.47 9.65 17.90
C GLY A 33 -18.54 8.55 18.40
N VAL A 34 -18.11 8.66 19.64
CA VAL A 34 -17.28 7.64 20.32
C VAL A 34 -18.19 6.67 21.06
N LEU A 35 -18.01 5.38 20.82
CA LEU A 35 -18.76 4.28 21.42
C LEU A 35 -17.82 3.50 22.34
N SER A 36 -17.98 3.67 23.66
CA SER A 36 -17.02 3.14 24.65
C SER A 36 -17.54 1.99 25.51
N ALA A 37 -18.80 1.57 25.30
CA ALA A 37 -19.38 0.46 26.04
C ALA A 37 -18.76 -0.88 25.59
N PRO A 38 -18.78 -1.95 26.41
CA PRO A 38 -18.29 -3.26 26.00
C PRO A 38 -19.14 -3.90 24.90
N SER A 39 -20.34 -3.42 24.65
CA SER A 39 -21.17 -3.75 23.50
C SER A 39 -22.18 -2.65 23.23
N GLY A 40 -22.71 -2.58 22.02
CA GLY A 40 -23.75 -1.63 21.67
C GLY A 40 -24.22 -1.75 20.23
N ASN A 41 -25.29 -1.03 19.93
CA ASN A 41 -25.90 -1.00 18.60
C ASN A 41 -25.85 0.43 18.05
N PHE A 42 -25.67 0.56 16.74
CA PHE A 42 -25.73 1.83 16.03
C PHE A 42 -26.23 1.61 14.60
N SER A 43 -26.76 2.66 13.99
CA SER A 43 -27.36 2.58 12.65
C SER A 43 -27.09 3.85 11.86
N SER A 44 -27.34 3.79 10.55
CA SER A 44 -27.44 5.00 9.74
C SER A 44 -28.51 5.95 10.29
N PRO A 45 -28.40 7.27 10.04
CA PRO A 45 -29.42 8.22 10.48
C PRO A 45 -30.78 7.86 9.86
N ASN A 46 -31.86 8.10 10.62
CA ASN A 46 -33.25 7.81 10.27
C ASN A 46 -33.62 6.33 10.10
N PHE A 47 -32.69 5.38 10.29
CA PHE A 47 -32.99 3.94 10.21
C PHE A 47 -34.19 3.58 11.13
N PRO A 48 -35.19 2.81 10.66
CA PRO A 48 -35.25 2.03 9.41
C PRO A 48 -35.74 2.80 8.17
N GLY A 49 -35.97 4.11 8.27
CA GLY A 49 -36.24 5.01 7.15
C GLY A 49 -34.98 5.35 6.34
N PRO A 50 -35.14 6.08 5.22
CA PRO A 50 -34.01 6.40 4.35
C PRO A 50 -33.02 7.36 5.01
N TYR A 51 -31.72 7.11 4.81
CA TYR A 51 -30.67 8.02 5.30
C TYR A 51 -30.70 9.36 4.54
N PRO A 52 -30.21 10.46 5.14
CA PRO A 52 -30.13 11.74 4.46
C PRO A 52 -29.02 11.77 3.41
N TYR A 53 -29.18 12.65 2.43
CA TYR A 53 -28.15 12.97 1.43
C TYR A 53 -26.98 13.74 2.06
N GLU A 54 -25.84 13.77 1.36
CA GLU A 54 -24.62 14.50 1.72
C GLU A 54 -24.20 14.32 3.18
N THR A 55 -24.41 13.12 3.72
CA THR A 55 -24.19 12.83 5.14
C THR A 55 -22.89 12.07 5.31
N GLU A 56 -22.04 12.52 6.23
CA GLU A 56 -20.89 11.76 6.69
C GLU A 56 -21.03 11.47 8.18
N CYS A 57 -21.15 10.19 8.54
CA CYS A 57 -21.17 9.75 9.93
C CYS A 57 -19.91 8.97 10.24
N THR A 58 -19.36 9.15 11.44
CA THR A 58 -18.21 8.37 11.89
C THR A 58 -18.41 7.87 13.30
N TRP A 59 -18.36 6.56 13.46
CA TRP A 59 -18.32 5.91 14.77
C TRP A 59 -16.90 5.46 15.08
N LEU A 60 -16.39 5.88 16.23
CA LEU A 60 -15.14 5.39 16.78
C LEU A 60 -15.49 4.46 17.94
N ILE A 61 -15.33 3.16 17.76
CA ILE A 61 -15.60 2.15 18.77
C ILE A 61 -14.32 1.91 19.55
N VAL A 62 -14.36 2.10 20.87
CA VAL A 62 -13.23 1.93 21.78
C VAL A 62 -13.65 0.99 22.91
N VAL A 63 -13.15 -0.23 22.91
CA VAL A 63 -13.34 -1.19 24.01
C VAL A 63 -12.15 -1.17 24.96
N ALA A 64 -12.20 -1.96 26.02
CA ALA A 64 -11.10 -2.08 26.98
C ALA A 64 -9.79 -2.50 26.29
N GLU A 65 -8.68 -1.92 26.72
CA GLU A 65 -7.35 -2.26 26.22
C GLU A 65 -7.03 -3.75 26.39
N GLY A 66 -6.28 -4.32 25.43
CA GLY A 66 -6.01 -5.75 25.37
C GLY A 66 -7.15 -6.61 24.83
N SER A 67 -8.22 -6.01 24.30
CA SER A 67 -9.34 -6.68 23.64
C SER A 67 -9.48 -6.27 22.18
N SER A 68 -10.34 -6.95 21.43
CA SER A 68 -10.73 -6.60 20.05
C SER A 68 -12.20 -6.17 19.97
N VAL A 69 -12.58 -5.55 18.86
CA VAL A 69 -13.96 -5.18 18.54
C VAL A 69 -14.47 -6.16 17.51
N LEU A 70 -15.58 -6.83 17.80
CA LEU A 70 -16.32 -7.65 16.84
C LEU A 70 -17.57 -6.89 16.40
N LEU A 71 -17.57 -6.46 15.14
CA LEU A 71 -18.63 -5.74 14.45
C LEU A 71 -19.46 -6.69 13.59
N SER A 72 -20.78 -6.53 13.61
CA SER A 72 -21.73 -7.32 12.82
C SER A 72 -22.87 -6.45 12.33
N PHE A 73 -23.48 -6.84 11.22
CA PHE A 73 -24.59 -6.12 10.59
C PHE A 73 -25.85 -6.98 10.59
N SER A 74 -26.97 -6.41 11.03
CA SER A 74 -28.29 -7.04 10.93
C SER A 74 -29.07 -6.59 9.70
N HIS A 75 -28.72 -5.42 9.13
CA HIS A 75 -29.32 -4.88 7.91
C HIS A 75 -28.30 -4.05 7.14
N PHE A 76 -28.35 -4.10 5.81
CA PHE A 76 -27.51 -3.27 4.94
C PHE A 76 -28.17 -3.03 3.57
N GLU A 77 -28.49 -1.77 3.27
CA GLU A 77 -29.04 -1.34 1.98
C GLU A 77 -28.60 0.10 1.69
N LEU A 78 -27.58 0.27 0.85
CA LEU A 78 -27.06 1.55 0.35
C LEU A 78 -27.26 1.67 -1.17
N GLU A 79 -27.08 2.86 -1.75
CA GLU A 79 -26.99 2.98 -3.21
C GLU A 79 -25.89 2.08 -3.76
N TYR A 80 -26.16 1.41 -4.88
CA TYR A 80 -25.20 0.50 -5.50
C TYR A 80 -24.37 1.21 -6.58
N HIS A 81 -23.07 1.00 -6.53
CA HIS A 81 -22.15 1.32 -7.62
C HIS A 81 -21.07 0.25 -7.72
N ALA A 82 -20.58 -0.06 -8.91
CA ALA A 82 -19.58 -1.11 -9.12
C ALA A 82 -18.29 -0.92 -8.30
N ALA A 83 -17.93 0.34 -8.03
CA ALA A 83 -16.79 0.73 -7.19
C ALA A 83 -17.20 1.37 -5.85
N CYS A 84 -18.49 1.32 -5.46
CA CYS A 84 -19.04 2.02 -4.30
C CYS A 84 -18.65 3.50 -4.23
N ALA A 85 -18.78 4.20 -5.36
CA ALA A 85 -18.32 5.58 -5.53
C ALA A 85 -19.37 6.64 -5.11
N TYR A 86 -20.63 6.23 -4.99
CA TYR A 86 -21.73 7.06 -4.51
C TYR A 86 -21.82 6.90 -2.98
N ASP A 87 -22.80 6.13 -2.50
CA ASP A 87 -22.95 5.83 -1.09
C ASP A 87 -22.13 4.62 -0.68
N TYR A 88 -21.48 4.73 0.49
CA TYR A 88 -20.66 3.64 0.98
C TYR A 88 -20.54 3.61 2.51
N LEU A 89 -20.25 2.41 3.02
CA LEU A 89 -19.78 2.16 4.36
C LEU A 89 -18.35 1.64 4.32
N GLN A 90 -17.45 2.28 5.06
CA GLN A 90 -16.07 1.85 5.25
C GLN A 90 -15.86 1.40 6.68
N VAL A 91 -15.18 0.27 6.85
CA VAL A 91 -14.80 -0.29 8.16
C VAL A 91 -13.29 -0.29 8.25
N TYR A 92 -12.73 0.24 9.34
CA TYR A 92 -11.29 0.37 9.55
C TYR A 92 -10.82 -0.36 10.82
N ASN A 93 -9.68 -1.03 10.71
CA ASN A 93 -8.98 -1.81 11.73
C ASN A 93 -8.18 -0.93 12.72
N GLY A 94 -8.82 0.08 13.29
CA GLY A 94 -8.19 1.06 14.17
C GLY A 94 -8.88 2.42 14.13
N ALA A 95 -8.27 3.42 14.76
CA ALA A 95 -8.78 4.80 14.73
C ALA A 95 -8.45 5.54 13.42
N ALA A 96 -7.36 5.14 12.74
CA ALA A 96 -6.85 5.83 11.57
C ALA A 96 -7.62 5.40 10.31
N ARG A 97 -8.06 6.39 9.51
CA ARG A 97 -8.82 6.20 8.27
C ARG A 97 -7.91 6.11 7.03
N ASP A 98 -6.84 5.35 7.13
CA ASP A 98 -5.93 5.09 6.01
C ASP A 98 -6.28 3.78 5.29
N ARG A 99 -5.73 3.58 4.08
CA ARG A 99 -5.98 2.35 3.30
C ARG A 99 -5.41 1.09 3.95
N GLY A 100 -4.37 1.18 4.77
CA GLY A 100 -3.76 0.03 5.44
C GLY A 100 -4.65 -0.53 6.54
N ASN A 101 -5.48 0.32 7.14
CA ASN A 101 -6.48 -0.08 8.12
C ASN A 101 -7.84 -0.40 7.50
N LEU A 102 -8.11 -0.07 6.23
CA LEU A 102 -9.42 -0.30 5.60
C LEU A 102 -9.71 -1.80 5.44
N LEU A 103 -10.62 -2.33 6.24
CA LEU A 103 -11.10 -3.72 6.17
C LEU A 103 -12.03 -3.95 4.98
N GLY A 104 -12.71 -2.90 4.51
CA GLY A 104 -13.52 -2.96 3.30
C GLY A 104 -14.38 -1.73 3.09
N THR A 105 -14.83 -1.56 1.84
CA THR A 105 -15.82 -0.57 1.42
C THR A 105 -17.04 -1.32 0.88
N PHE A 106 -18.23 -0.99 1.37
CA PHE A 106 -19.46 -1.72 1.11
C PHE A 106 -20.56 -0.78 0.62
N CYS A 107 -21.36 -1.24 -0.34
CA CYS A 107 -22.52 -0.52 -0.88
C CYS A 107 -23.53 -1.53 -1.46
N GLY A 108 -24.68 -1.06 -1.93
CA GLY A 108 -25.76 -1.95 -2.41
C GLY A 108 -26.47 -2.71 -1.28
N HIS A 109 -26.91 -3.94 -1.55
CA HIS A 109 -27.81 -4.71 -0.67
C HIS A 109 -27.17 -5.98 -0.09
N SER A 110 -25.89 -6.24 -0.38
CA SER A 110 -25.18 -7.39 0.19
C SER A 110 -24.73 -7.07 1.61
N THR A 111 -25.28 -7.76 2.60
CA THR A 111 -24.88 -7.59 4.00
C THR A 111 -23.40 -7.92 4.19
N PRO A 112 -22.58 -6.99 4.72
CA PRO A 112 -21.18 -7.26 4.98
C PRO A 112 -20.97 -8.41 5.97
N PRO A 113 -19.89 -9.19 5.83
CA PRO A 113 -19.52 -10.18 6.83
C PRO A 113 -19.18 -9.51 8.17
N PRO A 114 -19.13 -10.26 9.29
CA PRO A 114 -18.64 -9.72 10.54
C PRO A 114 -17.14 -9.37 10.47
N PHE A 115 -16.75 -8.28 11.11
CA PHE A 115 -15.36 -7.81 11.18
C PHE A 115 -14.85 -7.86 12.61
N ALA A 116 -13.62 -8.29 12.78
CA ALA A 116 -12.92 -8.20 14.06
C ALA A 116 -11.72 -7.26 13.90
N SER A 117 -11.56 -6.30 14.80
CA SER A 117 -10.36 -5.46 14.83
C SER A 117 -9.21 -6.19 15.50
N ALA A 118 -7.98 -5.91 15.07
CA ALA A 118 -6.77 -6.43 15.69
C ALA A 118 -6.52 -5.90 17.11
N TRP A 119 -7.17 -4.78 17.47
CA TRP A 119 -6.97 -4.04 18.73
C TRP A 119 -8.29 -3.54 19.32
N HIS A 120 -8.20 -2.80 20.43
CA HIS A 120 -9.34 -2.28 21.18
C HIS A 120 -10.08 -1.11 20.50
N VAL A 121 -9.69 -0.73 19.27
CA VAL A 121 -10.27 0.39 18.53
C VAL A 121 -10.66 -0.03 17.12
N MET A 122 -11.84 0.43 16.66
CA MET A 122 -12.34 0.26 15.29
C MET A 122 -13.07 1.53 14.86
N ALA A 123 -12.87 1.97 13.62
CA ALA A 123 -13.62 3.10 13.06
C ALA A 123 -14.57 2.63 11.95
N VAL A 124 -15.78 3.16 11.95
CA VAL A 124 -16.80 2.91 10.90
C VAL A 124 -17.22 4.24 10.33
N VAL A 125 -17.14 4.39 9.01
CA VAL A 125 -17.45 5.62 8.28
C VAL A 125 -18.56 5.34 7.30
N PHE A 126 -19.65 6.10 7.40
CA PHE A 126 -20.73 6.10 6.42
C PHE A 126 -20.69 7.41 5.66
N ARG A 127 -20.81 7.35 4.33
CA ARG A 127 -20.95 8.54 3.48
C ARG A 127 -22.07 8.34 2.47
N SER A 128 -22.90 9.36 2.30
CA SER A 128 -23.86 9.47 1.20
C SER A 128 -23.54 10.65 0.27
N ASP A 129 -23.96 10.52 -0.99
CA ASP A 129 -23.84 11.56 -2.00
C ASP A 129 -25.11 12.44 -2.08
N ARG A 130 -25.29 13.21 -3.16
CA ARG A 130 -26.41 14.16 -3.34
C ARG A 130 -27.72 13.51 -3.78
N HIS A 131 -27.69 12.24 -4.19
CA HIS A 131 -28.80 11.57 -4.86
C HIS A 131 -29.04 10.20 -4.21
N VAL A 132 -30.22 9.63 -4.49
CA VAL A 132 -30.61 8.24 -4.14
C VAL A 132 -30.28 7.77 -2.71
N ALA A 133 -31.24 7.91 -1.80
CA ALA A 133 -31.15 7.34 -0.47
C ALA A 133 -31.86 5.98 -0.40
N LYS A 134 -31.34 5.08 0.44
CA LYS A 134 -31.91 3.77 0.77
C LYS A 134 -32.13 3.67 2.28
N ARG A 135 -32.65 2.53 2.76
CA ARG A 135 -32.92 2.29 4.19
C ARG A 135 -31.69 2.35 5.08
N GLY A 136 -30.50 2.17 4.54
CA GLY A 136 -29.25 2.25 5.30
C GLY A 136 -28.91 0.94 5.99
N PHE A 137 -28.29 1.04 7.16
CA PHE A 137 -27.74 -0.12 7.86
C PHE A 137 -28.02 -0.09 9.36
N ALA A 138 -28.02 -1.27 9.96
CA ALA A 138 -28.03 -1.47 11.39
C ALA A 138 -26.89 -2.41 11.77
N ALA A 139 -26.06 -1.97 12.72
CA ALA A 139 -24.86 -2.64 13.16
C ALA A 139 -24.84 -2.80 14.68
N ALA A 140 -24.17 -3.87 15.12
CA ALA A 140 -23.92 -4.16 16.52
C ALA A 140 -22.44 -4.47 16.70
N TYR A 141 -21.85 -3.95 17.76
CA TYR A 141 -20.48 -4.22 18.16
C TYR A 141 -20.44 -4.85 19.55
N ARG A 142 -19.42 -5.66 19.79
CA ARG A 142 -19.07 -6.17 21.12
C ARG A 142 -17.56 -6.29 21.28
N LYS A 143 -17.11 -6.18 22.52
CA LYS A 143 -15.79 -6.55 22.96
C LYS A 143 -15.59 -8.04 22.71
N ASP A 144 -14.46 -8.36 22.10
CA ASP A 144 -13.96 -9.70 21.88
C ASP A 144 -12.57 -9.84 22.51
N ALA A 145 -12.13 -11.06 22.80
CA ALA A 145 -10.94 -11.28 23.62
C ALA A 145 -9.66 -10.75 22.95
N CYS A 146 -9.51 -10.99 21.63
CA CYS A 146 -8.41 -10.52 20.74
C CYS A 146 -8.45 -11.31 19.40
N GLY A 147 -7.83 -10.79 18.33
CA GLY A 147 -7.70 -11.50 17.04
C GLY A 147 -8.39 -10.81 15.86
N GLY A 148 -8.73 -11.58 14.82
CA GLY A 148 -9.60 -11.15 13.72
C GLY A 148 -9.32 -11.77 12.36
N GLN A 149 -10.05 -11.32 11.34
CA GLN A 149 -9.78 -11.65 9.93
C GLN A 149 -8.83 -10.61 9.35
N LEU A 150 -7.69 -11.06 8.84
CA LEU A 150 -6.66 -10.22 8.26
C LEU A 150 -6.57 -10.51 6.76
N THR A 151 -6.72 -9.49 5.94
CA THR A 151 -6.57 -9.62 4.49
C THR A 151 -5.50 -8.66 3.98
N GLY A 152 -4.71 -9.09 3.01
CA GLY A 152 -3.63 -8.27 2.43
C GLY A 152 -2.39 -9.07 2.04
N LEU A 153 -1.46 -8.41 1.34
CA LEU A 153 -0.19 -9.00 0.91
C LEU A 153 0.82 -9.16 2.04
N SER A 154 0.64 -8.42 3.14
CA SER A 154 1.45 -8.52 4.35
C SER A 154 0.76 -7.84 5.52
N GLY A 155 1.26 -8.08 6.73
CA GLY A 155 0.81 -7.40 7.94
C GLY A 155 1.58 -7.84 9.17
N GLU A 156 1.21 -7.29 10.32
CA GLU A 156 1.80 -7.56 11.62
C GLU A 156 0.73 -8.07 12.57
N ILE A 157 1.10 -9.02 13.42
CA ILE A 157 0.29 -9.53 14.52
C ILE A 157 1.13 -9.55 15.79
N THR A 158 0.51 -9.25 16.92
CA THR A 158 1.15 -9.29 18.23
C THR A 158 0.21 -9.92 19.24
N SER A 159 0.77 -10.49 20.31
CA SER A 159 -0.02 -10.84 21.50
C SER A 159 -0.67 -9.58 22.13
N PRO A 160 -1.77 -9.73 22.87
CA PRO A 160 -2.38 -8.61 23.59
C PRO A 160 -1.37 -7.94 24.53
N ARG A 161 -1.40 -6.60 24.58
CA ARG A 161 -0.52 -5.74 25.39
C ARG A 161 0.98 -5.77 25.05
N TYR A 162 1.42 -6.48 24.01
CA TYR A 162 2.82 -6.49 23.59
C TYR A 162 3.38 -5.05 23.45
N PRO A 163 4.58 -4.74 24.00
CA PRO A 163 5.58 -5.64 24.57
C PRO A 163 5.41 -5.96 26.06
N GLU A 164 4.34 -5.49 26.70
CA GLU A 164 3.98 -5.89 28.05
C GLU A 164 3.43 -7.31 28.08
N SER A 165 3.36 -7.89 29.28
CA SER A 165 2.91 -9.27 29.42
C SER A 165 1.46 -9.47 28.99
N TYR A 166 1.21 -10.52 28.22
CA TYR A 166 -0.14 -10.88 27.78
C TYR A 166 -1.04 -11.29 28.97
N PRO A 167 -2.37 -11.22 28.84
CA PRO A 167 -3.29 -11.63 29.91
C PRO A 167 -3.35 -13.15 30.07
N ASN A 168 -3.66 -13.58 31.30
CA ASN A 168 -4.11 -14.94 31.58
C ASN A 168 -5.45 -15.21 30.89
N ASP A 169 -5.75 -16.48 30.64
CA ASP A 169 -7.01 -16.98 30.07
C ASP A 169 -7.38 -16.33 28.72
N ALA A 170 -6.38 -15.88 27.98
CA ALA A 170 -6.56 -15.24 26.68
C ALA A 170 -6.67 -16.31 25.59
N GLU A 171 -7.58 -16.11 24.64
CA GLU A 171 -7.63 -16.89 23.40
C GLU A 171 -7.81 -15.93 22.22
N CYS A 172 -6.77 -15.79 21.40
CA CYS A 172 -6.78 -14.93 20.21
C CYS A 172 -6.70 -15.77 18.94
N ARG A 173 -7.46 -15.39 17.92
CA ARG A 173 -7.46 -16.06 16.61
C ARG A 173 -7.29 -15.05 15.50
N TRP A 174 -6.17 -15.11 14.78
CA TRP A 174 -5.94 -14.33 13.55
C TRP A 174 -6.05 -15.24 12.34
N SER A 175 -7.13 -15.11 11.59
CA SER A 175 -7.32 -15.83 10.32
C SER A 175 -6.82 -14.92 9.19
N ILE A 176 -5.72 -15.31 8.57
CA ILE A 176 -5.04 -14.54 7.53
C ILE A 176 -5.45 -15.08 6.17
N GLY A 177 -5.93 -14.19 5.29
CA GLY A 177 -6.19 -14.45 3.88
C GLY A 177 -5.33 -13.57 2.98
N ALA A 178 -4.34 -14.17 2.32
CA ALA A 178 -3.50 -13.47 1.35
C ALA A 178 -4.19 -13.36 -0.02
N ALA A 179 -3.97 -12.23 -0.70
CA ALA A 179 -4.26 -12.10 -2.11
C ALA A 179 -3.02 -12.57 -2.89
N GLY A 180 -3.09 -13.65 -3.65
CA GLY A 180 -2.03 -14.00 -4.61
C GLY A 180 -1.03 -15.08 -4.21
N GLY A 181 -1.25 -15.86 -3.15
CA GLY A 181 -0.46 -17.07 -2.91
C GLY A 181 -0.27 -17.44 -1.44
N PRO A 182 0.58 -18.44 -1.15
CA PRO A 182 0.88 -18.90 0.20
C PRO A 182 1.29 -17.79 1.18
N VAL A 183 0.81 -17.88 2.41
CA VAL A 183 1.15 -16.98 3.51
C VAL A 183 2.44 -17.49 4.16
N THR A 184 3.46 -16.64 4.17
CA THR A 184 4.64 -16.81 5.02
C THR A 184 4.45 -16.05 6.32
N LEU A 185 4.73 -16.68 7.46
CA LEU A 185 4.73 -16.08 8.79
C LEU A 185 6.13 -16.16 9.42
N VAL A 186 6.60 -15.04 9.98
CA VAL A 186 7.91 -14.92 10.65
C VAL A 186 7.74 -14.21 11.99
N PHE A 187 8.26 -14.82 13.06
CA PHE A 187 8.29 -14.22 14.39
C PHE A 187 9.53 -13.34 14.56
N ALA A 188 9.32 -12.07 14.91
CA ALA A 188 10.39 -11.12 15.25
C ALA A 188 10.81 -11.25 16.72
N ASP A 189 9.83 -11.43 17.61
CA ASP A 189 10.02 -11.63 19.05
C ASP A 189 9.06 -12.71 19.55
N PHE A 190 9.51 -13.48 20.55
CA PHE A 190 8.73 -14.60 21.10
C PHE A 190 9.20 -14.96 22.50
N GLN A 191 8.31 -14.81 23.48
CA GLN A 191 8.50 -15.24 24.85
C GLN A 191 7.15 -15.57 25.48
N MET A 192 6.95 -16.86 25.75
CA MET A 192 5.77 -17.38 26.40
C MET A 192 6.17 -18.24 27.60
N GLU A 193 5.21 -18.61 28.43
CA GLU A 193 5.42 -19.69 29.38
C GLU A 193 5.89 -20.95 28.63
N GLY A 194 6.91 -21.60 29.17
CA GLY A 194 7.44 -22.84 28.63
C GLY A 194 6.87 -24.04 29.38
N GLY A 195 6.69 -25.16 28.68
CA GLY A 195 6.25 -26.40 29.32
C GLY A 195 6.43 -27.58 28.38
N GLN A 196 6.40 -28.80 28.94
CA GLN A 196 6.47 -30.02 28.13
C GLN A 196 5.29 -30.05 27.14
N GLY A 197 5.58 -30.15 25.85
CA GLY A 197 4.56 -30.19 24.79
C GLY A 197 3.74 -28.90 24.62
N CYS A 198 4.18 -27.78 25.20
CA CYS A 198 3.49 -26.49 25.17
C CYS A 198 2.05 -26.59 25.71
N GLY A 199 1.89 -27.26 26.86
CA GLY A 199 0.60 -27.51 27.50
C GLY A 199 -0.06 -26.30 28.15
N PHE A 200 0.74 -25.32 28.60
CA PHE A 200 0.30 -24.07 29.22
C PHE A 200 0.01 -23.03 28.12
N ASP A 201 0.80 -21.97 28.03
CA ASP A 201 0.70 -20.96 26.99
C ASP A 201 1.35 -21.38 25.67
N TYR A 202 0.72 -21.02 24.55
CA TYR A 202 1.25 -21.35 23.23
C TYR A 202 0.70 -20.50 22.09
N VAL A 203 1.46 -20.47 20.99
CA VAL A 203 0.96 -20.13 19.66
C VAL A 203 0.90 -21.39 18.81
N ALA A 204 -0.26 -21.67 18.21
CA ALA A 204 -0.47 -22.73 17.25
C ALA A 204 -0.77 -22.16 15.86
N LEU A 205 -0.19 -22.79 14.84
CA LEU A 205 -0.35 -22.41 13.44
C LEU A 205 -1.11 -23.50 12.70
N PHE A 206 -2.11 -23.12 11.90
CA PHE A 206 -2.93 -24.05 11.12
C PHE A 206 -2.95 -23.66 9.64
N ASP A 207 -2.82 -24.65 8.77
CA ASP A 207 -2.73 -24.52 7.32
C ASP A 207 -4.10 -24.36 6.66
N GLY A 208 -4.78 -23.27 7.00
CA GLY A 208 -6.12 -22.96 6.53
C GLY A 208 -6.79 -21.91 7.43
N PRO A 209 -8.04 -21.53 7.13
CA PRO A 209 -8.71 -20.43 7.81
C PRO A 209 -9.21 -20.78 9.22
N THR A 210 -9.26 -22.06 9.60
CA THR A 210 -9.89 -22.56 10.84
C THR A 210 -8.99 -23.54 11.59
N ALA A 211 -9.29 -23.77 12.88
CA ALA A 211 -8.55 -24.71 13.73
C ALA A 211 -8.79 -26.20 13.40
N SER A 212 -9.69 -26.49 12.46
CA SER A 212 -9.89 -27.82 11.90
C SER A 212 -8.91 -28.15 10.78
N ALA A 213 -8.19 -27.15 10.25
CA ALA A 213 -7.17 -27.35 9.23
C ALA A 213 -5.93 -28.07 9.80
N PRO A 214 -5.03 -28.62 8.95
CA PRO A 214 -3.80 -29.26 9.40
C PRO A 214 -2.96 -28.33 10.29
N ARG A 215 -2.56 -28.79 11.47
CA ARG A 215 -1.71 -27.99 12.38
C ARG A 215 -0.26 -28.05 11.91
N LEU A 216 0.29 -26.89 11.54
CA LEU A 216 1.69 -26.72 11.11
C LEU A 216 2.66 -26.77 12.29
N GLY A 217 2.24 -26.27 13.45
CA GLY A 217 3.08 -26.26 14.64
C GLY A 217 2.38 -25.73 15.89
N ARG A 218 3.03 -25.95 17.03
CA ARG A 218 2.66 -25.39 18.34
C ARG A 218 3.94 -25.01 19.06
N TYR A 219 4.02 -23.78 19.54
CA TYR A 219 5.24 -23.18 20.06
C TYR A 219 5.00 -22.47 21.39
N CYS A 220 5.98 -22.50 22.27
CA CYS A 220 5.96 -21.93 23.62
C CYS A 220 7.40 -21.69 24.11
N GLY A 221 7.58 -21.12 25.30
CA GLY A 221 8.89 -20.75 25.83
C GLY A 221 9.52 -19.54 25.12
N SER A 222 10.85 -19.45 25.13
CA SER A 222 11.61 -18.30 24.61
C SER A 222 12.36 -18.56 23.29
N ALA A 223 12.28 -19.79 22.76
CA ALA A 223 12.85 -20.10 21.46
C ALA A 223 11.95 -19.56 20.35
N ARG A 224 12.51 -18.75 19.44
CA ARG A 224 11.73 -18.20 18.32
C ARG A 224 11.22 -19.32 17.40
N PRO A 225 9.92 -19.35 17.08
CA PRO A 225 9.38 -20.30 16.13
C PRO A 225 10.03 -20.19 14.75
N PRO A 226 10.13 -21.29 14.00
CA PRO A 226 10.68 -21.27 12.65
C PRO A 226 9.77 -20.50 11.68
N ARG A 227 10.37 -19.99 10.60
CA ARG A 227 9.64 -19.45 9.45
C ARG A 227 8.67 -20.50 8.93
N THR A 228 7.40 -20.12 8.83
CA THR A 228 6.31 -21.01 8.43
C THR A 228 5.72 -20.51 7.11
N VAL A 229 5.39 -21.42 6.20
CA VAL A 229 4.69 -21.12 4.94
C VAL A 229 3.47 -22.03 4.85
N SER A 230 2.28 -21.47 4.62
CA SER A 230 1.07 -22.26 4.40
C SER A 230 1.11 -22.95 3.02
N SER A 231 0.29 -23.98 2.82
CA SER A 231 0.09 -24.59 1.49
C SER A 231 -0.91 -23.82 0.64
N THR A 232 -1.79 -23.05 1.28
CA THR A 232 -2.83 -22.25 0.62
C THR A 232 -2.67 -20.76 0.92
N GLN A 233 -3.51 -19.91 0.34
CA GLN A 233 -3.58 -18.49 0.66
C GLN A 233 -4.15 -18.17 2.06
N HIS A 234 -4.42 -19.18 2.88
CA HIS A 234 -5.01 -19.02 4.20
C HIS A 234 -4.11 -19.61 5.30
N LEU A 235 -3.98 -18.89 6.41
CA LEU A 235 -3.23 -19.31 7.59
C LEU A 235 -3.97 -18.84 8.85
N LEU A 236 -4.20 -19.73 9.81
CA LEU A 236 -4.73 -19.36 11.12
C LEU A 236 -3.61 -19.36 12.16
N VAL A 237 -3.48 -18.26 12.88
CA VAL A 237 -2.65 -18.12 14.08
C VAL A 237 -3.57 -18.13 15.30
N LEU A 238 -3.38 -19.09 16.20
CA LEU A 238 -4.10 -19.21 17.47
C LEU A 238 -3.12 -18.97 18.61
N PHE A 239 -3.36 -17.95 19.42
CA PHE A 239 -2.67 -17.76 20.69
C PHE A 239 -3.62 -18.17 21.82
N LYS A 240 -3.11 -18.92 22.79
CA LYS A 240 -3.83 -19.28 24.01
C LYS A 240 -2.92 -19.15 25.24
N SER A 241 -3.44 -18.61 26.33
CA SER A 241 -2.83 -18.64 27.65
C SER A 241 -3.72 -19.32 28.69
N ASP A 242 -3.12 -19.80 29.77
CA ASP A 242 -3.82 -20.38 30.91
C ASP A 242 -4.01 -19.39 32.07
N PHE A 243 -4.37 -19.87 33.25
CA PHE A 243 -4.78 -19.04 34.38
C PHE A 243 -3.62 -18.31 35.09
N ASN A 244 -2.35 -18.65 34.81
CA ASN A 244 -1.20 -18.02 35.45
C ASN A 244 0.04 -17.95 34.54
N ILE A 245 1.16 -17.46 35.09
CA ILE A 245 2.50 -17.35 34.48
C ILE A 245 2.51 -16.78 33.05
N VAL A 246 2.86 -15.50 32.92
CA VAL A 246 2.86 -14.81 31.62
C VAL A 246 4.25 -14.42 31.17
N GLY A 247 4.46 -14.42 29.85
CA GLY A 247 5.62 -13.82 29.18
C GLY A 247 5.28 -12.48 28.52
N ARG A 248 6.28 -11.84 27.89
CA ARG A 248 6.09 -10.64 27.06
C ARG A 248 5.26 -10.90 25.79
N GLY A 249 5.10 -12.16 25.42
CA GLY A 249 4.32 -12.59 24.27
C GLY A 249 5.12 -12.58 22.98
N PHE A 250 4.49 -12.17 21.88
CA PHE A 250 5.12 -12.25 20.56
C PHE A 250 4.78 -11.08 19.66
N LYS A 251 5.67 -10.86 18.69
CA LYS A 251 5.45 -10.03 17.51
C LYS A 251 5.83 -10.83 16.28
N ALA A 252 4.92 -10.91 15.31
CA ALA A 252 5.13 -11.63 14.08
C ALA A 252 4.64 -10.83 12.87
N HIS A 253 5.26 -11.09 11.73
CA HIS A 253 4.91 -10.50 10.46
C HIS A 253 4.47 -11.61 9.51
N PHE A 254 3.43 -11.36 8.73
CA PHE A 254 3.04 -12.22 7.62
C PHE A 254 3.21 -11.51 6.29
N TYR A 255 3.49 -12.27 5.23
CA TYR A 255 3.51 -11.79 3.85
C TYR A 255 3.17 -12.92 2.89
N SER A 256 2.54 -12.59 1.77
CA SER A 256 2.30 -13.54 0.68
C SER A 256 3.55 -13.70 -0.18
N GLY A 257 3.84 -14.92 -0.63
CA GLY A 257 5.04 -15.28 -1.39
C GLY A 257 5.16 -14.64 -2.78
N GLU A 258 4.12 -14.00 -3.31
CA GLU A 258 4.19 -13.36 -4.63
C GLU A 258 3.67 -11.93 -4.61
N CYS A 259 4.53 -10.99 -4.20
CA CYS A 259 4.50 -9.65 -4.81
C CYS A 259 5.12 -9.71 -6.22
N GLN A 260 4.66 -10.67 -7.03
CA GLN A 260 5.00 -10.84 -8.44
C GLN A 260 3.84 -10.29 -9.26
N GLU A 261 4.08 -9.17 -9.95
CA GLU A 261 3.04 -8.51 -10.74
C GLU A 261 3.48 -8.40 -12.19
N VAL A 262 2.54 -8.65 -13.12
CA VAL A 262 2.78 -8.51 -14.56
C VAL A 262 1.93 -7.39 -15.13
N TYR A 263 2.59 -6.44 -15.77
CA TYR A 263 1.99 -5.26 -16.37
C TYR A 263 2.05 -5.34 -17.89
N THR A 264 0.89 -5.34 -18.54
CA THR A 264 0.77 -5.40 -20.01
C THR A 264 0.24 -4.12 -20.64
N ALA A 265 -0.23 -3.17 -19.82
CA ALA A 265 -0.69 -1.86 -20.28
C ALA A 265 0.49 -0.99 -20.72
N ILE A 266 0.30 -0.13 -21.72
CA ILE A 266 1.34 0.79 -22.22
C ILE A 266 1.75 1.89 -21.23
N LYS A 267 1.05 2.04 -20.12
CA LYS A 267 1.39 2.96 -19.03
C LYS A 267 0.84 2.39 -17.73
N GLY A 268 1.51 2.71 -16.63
CA GLY A 268 1.04 2.30 -15.30
C GLY A 268 1.88 2.92 -14.20
N ASN A 269 1.49 2.64 -12.96
CA ASN A 269 2.24 2.98 -11.77
C ASN A 269 2.10 1.85 -10.75
N PHE A 270 3.08 1.74 -9.87
CA PHE A 270 3.09 0.80 -8.75
C PHE A 270 4.05 1.27 -7.67
N SER A 271 3.98 0.66 -6.50
CA SER A 271 4.78 1.06 -5.33
C SER A 271 5.22 -0.18 -4.56
N SER A 272 6.26 -0.03 -3.73
CA SER A 272 6.66 -1.09 -2.81
C SER A 272 5.53 -1.47 -1.85
N PRO A 273 5.53 -2.69 -1.28
CA PRO A 273 4.53 -3.08 -0.30
C PRO A 273 4.45 -2.08 0.85
N GLN A 274 3.23 -1.78 1.29
CA GLN A 274 2.91 -0.86 2.40
C GLN A 274 3.23 0.63 2.16
N TYR A 275 3.78 1.04 1.01
CA TYR A 275 4.07 2.45 0.71
C TYR A 275 2.84 3.36 0.94
N PRO A 276 2.97 4.51 1.63
CA PRO A 276 4.21 5.16 2.10
C PRO A 276 4.69 4.72 3.49
N ASN A 277 4.07 3.71 4.10
CA ASN A 277 4.58 3.09 5.34
C ASN A 277 5.77 2.19 5.04
N PHE A 278 6.42 1.70 6.09
CA PHE A 278 7.66 0.96 5.94
C PHE A 278 7.44 -0.39 5.26
N TYR A 279 8.25 -0.73 4.26
CA TYR A 279 8.17 -2.04 3.62
C TYR A 279 8.61 -3.16 4.58
N PRO A 280 8.08 -4.38 4.48
CA PRO A 280 8.58 -5.52 5.25
C PRO A 280 10.04 -5.88 4.98
N ASN A 281 10.71 -6.41 6.01
CA ASN A 281 12.01 -7.04 5.91
C ASN A 281 11.92 -8.43 5.25
N ASN A 282 13.01 -8.91 4.65
CA ASN A 282 13.14 -10.22 3.97
C ASN A 282 12.22 -10.42 2.76
N LEU A 283 11.93 -9.34 2.03
CA LEU A 283 11.14 -9.39 0.80
C LEU A 283 11.98 -9.73 -0.42
N GLN A 284 11.33 -10.38 -1.38
CA GLN A 284 11.80 -10.51 -2.76
C GLN A 284 10.61 -10.29 -3.71
N CYS A 285 10.34 -9.02 -4.03
CA CYS A 285 9.23 -8.64 -4.92
C CYS A 285 9.69 -8.45 -6.35
N GLN A 286 8.81 -8.75 -7.31
CA GLN A 286 9.11 -8.65 -8.74
C GLN A 286 7.97 -7.96 -9.50
N TRP A 287 8.30 -6.97 -10.32
CA TRP A 287 7.34 -6.32 -11.22
C TRP A 287 7.84 -6.49 -12.66
N SER A 288 7.10 -7.23 -13.47
CA SER A 288 7.41 -7.53 -14.88
C SER A 288 6.54 -6.68 -15.79
N ILE A 289 7.14 -5.76 -16.55
CA ILE A 289 6.43 -4.98 -17.57
C ILE A 289 6.67 -5.64 -18.92
N GLN A 290 5.60 -6.04 -19.59
CA GLN A 290 5.63 -6.79 -20.86
C GLN A 290 4.72 -6.09 -21.89
N LEU A 291 5.34 -5.32 -22.78
CA LEU A 291 4.64 -4.61 -23.84
C LEU A 291 4.72 -5.37 -25.16
N PRO A 292 3.91 -5.02 -26.18
CA PRO A 292 4.05 -5.58 -27.51
C PRO A 292 5.45 -5.34 -28.11
N PRO A 293 5.95 -6.23 -29.00
CA PRO A 293 7.19 -6.01 -29.72
C PRO A 293 7.23 -4.66 -30.44
N GLY A 294 8.41 -4.02 -30.45
CA GLY A 294 8.58 -2.68 -31.01
C GLY A 294 8.32 -1.53 -30.03
N TYR A 295 7.95 -1.82 -28.78
CA TYR A 295 7.92 -0.83 -27.70
C TYR A 295 9.20 -0.82 -26.88
N ARG A 296 9.51 0.33 -26.29
CA ARG A 296 10.47 0.51 -25.19
C ARG A 296 9.76 1.05 -23.97
N ILE A 297 10.19 0.62 -22.80
CA ILE A 297 9.60 0.94 -21.50
C ILE A 297 10.49 1.98 -20.83
N LYS A 298 9.92 3.12 -20.46
CA LYS A 298 10.59 4.15 -19.67
C LYS A 298 9.96 4.21 -18.29
N ILE A 299 10.77 4.04 -17.25
CA ILE A 299 10.36 4.12 -15.85
C ILE A 299 10.77 5.46 -15.23
N PHE A 300 9.93 5.98 -14.33
CA PHE A 300 10.10 7.24 -13.62
C PHE A 300 9.90 6.99 -12.13
N PHE A 301 10.89 7.36 -11.33
CA PHE A 301 10.80 7.30 -9.88
C PHE A 301 10.06 8.54 -9.39
N LEU A 302 8.94 8.34 -8.72
CA LEU A 302 8.16 9.41 -8.08
C LEU A 302 8.64 9.62 -6.64
N ASP A 303 9.01 8.54 -5.96
CA ASP A 303 9.60 8.54 -4.63
C ASP A 303 10.49 7.29 -4.46
N LEU A 304 11.56 7.40 -3.68
CA LEU A 304 12.47 6.31 -3.33
C LEU A 304 13.16 6.59 -2.00
N GLU A 305 12.87 5.74 -1.01
CA GLU A 305 13.54 5.70 0.28
C GLU A 305 13.66 4.25 0.77
N LEU A 306 14.83 3.65 0.57
CA LEU A 306 15.23 2.34 1.08
C LEU A 306 16.33 2.48 2.15
N GLU A 307 16.77 1.38 2.77
CA GLU A 307 17.95 1.38 3.61
C GLU A 307 19.17 1.93 2.86
N ALA A 308 20.00 2.70 3.55
CA ALA A 308 21.13 3.39 2.95
C ALA A 308 22.23 2.42 2.51
N ARG A 309 23.16 2.91 1.69
CA ARG A 309 24.34 2.15 1.24
C ARG A 309 25.14 1.66 2.44
N SER A 310 25.75 0.50 2.28
CA SER A 310 26.75 -0.01 3.21
C SER A 310 27.92 0.97 3.31
N SER A 311 28.23 1.41 4.52
CA SER A 311 29.38 2.28 4.79
C SER A 311 30.72 1.58 4.53
N LEU A 312 30.73 0.23 4.47
CA LEU A 312 31.91 -0.57 4.24
C LEU A 312 32.23 -0.75 2.75
N THR A 313 31.20 -0.99 1.92
CA THR A 313 31.39 -1.30 0.48
C THR A 313 31.02 -0.14 -0.43
N GLY A 314 30.26 0.84 0.06
CA GLY A 314 29.60 1.87 -0.75
C GLY A 314 28.44 1.35 -1.61
N GLY A 315 28.12 0.05 -1.52
CA GLY A 315 27.10 -0.64 -2.31
C GLY A 315 25.72 -0.66 -1.66
N CYS A 316 24.71 -0.98 -2.46
CA CYS A 316 23.36 -1.31 -1.99
C CYS A 316 23.30 -2.78 -1.58
N ASP A 317 23.92 -3.10 -0.44
CA ASP A 317 24.09 -4.48 0.03
C ASP A 317 22.93 -4.96 0.90
N TYR A 318 22.25 -4.02 1.57
CA TYR A 318 21.08 -4.30 2.39
C TYR A 318 19.83 -4.28 1.50
N ASP A 319 18.93 -3.33 1.71
CA ASP A 319 17.75 -3.15 0.87
C ASP A 319 18.08 -2.51 -0.47
N ARG A 320 17.60 -3.12 -1.56
CA ARG A 320 17.86 -2.60 -2.91
C ARG A 320 16.73 -2.89 -3.88
N LEU A 321 16.51 -1.94 -4.78
CA LEU A 321 15.66 -2.08 -5.95
C LEU A 321 16.56 -2.17 -7.18
N SER A 322 16.39 -3.21 -7.99
CA SER A 322 17.15 -3.42 -9.23
C SER A 322 16.23 -3.48 -10.44
N ALA A 323 16.63 -2.89 -11.56
CA ALA A 323 15.93 -3.00 -12.85
C ALA A 323 16.78 -3.76 -13.86
N PHE A 324 16.15 -4.65 -14.61
CA PHE A 324 16.78 -5.49 -15.63
C PHE A 324 16.12 -5.30 -16.99
N ASP A 325 16.92 -5.23 -18.04
CA ASP A 325 16.51 -5.04 -19.44
C ASP A 325 16.03 -6.36 -20.05
N GLY A 326 14.92 -6.88 -19.55
CA GLY A 326 14.36 -8.16 -19.93
C GLY A 326 13.31 -8.65 -18.94
N GLY A 327 12.90 -9.91 -19.07
CA GLY A 327 11.93 -10.54 -18.17
C GLY A 327 12.55 -11.37 -17.03
N ALA A 328 13.87 -11.29 -16.81
CA ALA A 328 14.58 -12.16 -15.86
C ALA A 328 15.79 -11.44 -15.24
N GLU A 329 16.20 -11.87 -14.04
CA GLU A 329 17.35 -11.31 -13.30
C GLU A 329 18.71 -11.59 -13.95
N ASN A 330 18.78 -12.53 -14.92
CA ASN A 330 19.99 -12.77 -15.71
C ASN A 330 20.16 -11.81 -16.91
N ALA A 331 19.17 -10.94 -17.17
CA ALA A 331 19.23 -9.95 -18.22
C ALA A 331 20.18 -8.79 -17.83
N SER A 332 20.44 -7.88 -18.78
CA SER A 332 21.33 -6.74 -18.53
C SER A 332 20.79 -5.84 -17.42
N LEU A 333 21.58 -5.62 -16.36
CA LEU A 333 21.22 -4.72 -15.27
C LEU A 333 21.18 -3.27 -15.78
N LEU A 334 20.04 -2.61 -15.62
CA LEU A 334 19.84 -1.20 -15.96
C LEU A 334 20.19 -0.27 -14.80
N GLY A 335 20.06 -0.75 -13.56
CA GLY A 335 20.46 -0.01 -12.37
C GLY A 335 20.07 -0.73 -11.08
N THR A 336 20.71 -0.31 -9.99
CA THR A 336 20.40 -0.72 -8.61
C THR A 336 20.41 0.52 -7.73
N TRP A 337 19.37 0.68 -6.92
CA TRP A 337 19.14 1.86 -6.08
C TRP A 337 18.83 1.46 -4.64
N CYS A 338 19.22 2.33 -3.72
CA CYS A 338 18.95 2.21 -2.30
C CYS A 338 19.00 3.60 -1.62
N GLY A 339 18.81 3.68 -0.31
CA GLY A 339 18.82 4.95 0.40
C GLY A 339 17.77 5.93 -0.14
N ARG A 340 18.15 7.20 -0.23
CA ARG A 340 17.38 8.28 -0.88
C ARG A 340 18.02 8.68 -2.21
N ASP A 341 18.53 7.71 -2.96
CA ASP A 341 19.02 7.96 -4.32
C ASP A 341 17.93 8.71 -5.10
N SER A 342 18.31 9.72 -5.91
CA SER A 342 17.40 10.42 -6.81
C SER A 342 17.63 9.93 -8.24
N PRO A 343 16.93 8.88 -8.69
CA PRO A 343 17.29 8.21 -9.92
C PRO A 343 16.74 8.97 -11.12
N VAL A 344 17.56 9.06 -12.17
CA VAL A 344 17.06 9.52 -13.47
C VAL A 344 16.12 8.47 -14.09
N PRO A 345 15.13 8.87 -14.90
CA PRO A 345 14.29 7.93 -15.60
C PRO A 345 15.08 6.95 -16.47
N VAL A 346 14.82 5.66 -16.31
CA VAL A 346 15.53 4.58 -17.03
C VAL A 346 14.69 4.08 -18.19
N THR A 347 15.31 3.78 -19.32
CA THR A 347 14.62 3.27 -20.51
C THR A 347 15.19 1.91 -20.91
N SER A 348 14.32 0.92 -21.11
CA SER A 348 14.69 -0.40 -21.63
C SER A 348 15.13 -0.35 -23.09
N ARG A 349 15.91 -1.33 -23.54
CA ARG A 349 16.23 -1.51 -24.97
C ARG A 349 15.11 -2.28 -25.69
N GLY A 350 14.39 -3.13 -24.97
CA GLY A 350 13.32 -3.99 -25.50
C GLY A 350 11.93 -3.72 -24.91
N HIS A 351 11.01 -4.63 -25.22
CA HIS A 351 9.61 -4.59 -24.81
C HIS A 351 9.33 -5.28 -23.46
N ARG A 352 10.38 -5.72 -22.75
CA ARG A 352 10.29 -6.33 -21.42
C ARG A 352 11.23 -5.63 -20.46
N LEU A 353 10.77 -5.40 -19.23
CA LEU A 353 11.56 -4.86 -18.14
C LEU A 353 11.14 -5.55 -16.83
N LEU A 354 12.11 -5.92 -16.00
CA LEU A 354 11.89 -6.53 -14.70
C LEU A 354 12.45 -5.63 -13.61
N LEU A 355 11.64 -5.31 -12.61
CA LEU A 355 12.05 -4.64 -11.37
C LEU A 355 12.02 -5.64 -10.22
N VAL A 356 13.06 -5.66 -9.39
CA VAL A 356 13.19 -6.58 -8.25
C VAL A 356 13.57 -5.81 -7.00
N LEU A 357 12.71 -5.86 -5.97
CA LEU A 357 13.02 -5.35 -4.63
C LEU A 357 13.49 -6.51 -3.77
N ARG A 358 14.68 -6.39 -3.18
CA ARG A 358 15.19 -7.30 -2.15
C ARG A 358 15.41 -6.52 -0.86
N THR A 359 14.87 -7.02 0.25
CA THR A 359 15.08 -6.42 1.58
C THR A 359 15.74 -7.40 2.53
N ASP A 360 16.58 -6.90 3.42
CA ASP A 360 17.31 -7.70 4.41
C ASP A 360 16.47 -7.93 5.67
N ARG A 361 17.06 -8.45 6.75
CA ARG A 361 16.34 -8.78 7.99
C ARG A 361 15.92 -7.57 8.83
N SER A 362 16.39 -6.37 8.53
CA SER A 362 16.33 -5.18 9.39
C SER A 362 16.15 -3.88 8.60
N THR A 363 15.92 -2.77 9.32
CA THR A 363 16.01 -1.39 8.78
C THR A 363 15.12 -1.03 7.58
N ALA A 364 13.84 -1.38 7.63
CA ALA A 364 12.88 -0.86 6.68
C ALA A 364 12.74 0.68 6.65
N LYS A 365 12.41 1.20 5.48
CA LYS A 365 12.06 2.60 5.19
C LYS A 365 10.76 2.67 4.42
N ARG A 366 10.32 3.88 4.03
CA ARG A 366 9.02 4.12 3.37
C ARG A 366 8.85 3.43 2.01
N GLY A 367 9.93 3.04 1.36
CA GLY A 367 9.88 2.30 0.10
C GLY A 367 9.91 3.18 -1.13
N PHE A 368 9.21 2.81 -2.20
CA PHE A 368 9.24 3.54 -3.45
C PHE A 368 7.87 3.64 -4.12
N SER A 369 7.72 4.65 -4.98
CA SER A 369 6.62 4.79 -5.92
C SER A 369 7.17 5.08 -7.31
N LEU A 370 6.67 4.35 -8.33
CA LEU A 370 7.19 4.37 -9.68
C LEU A 370 6.05 4.45 -10.70
N ALA A 371 6.29 5.18 -11.79
CA ALA A 371 5.43 5.18 -12.97
C ALA A 371 6.21 4.71 -14.20
N TYR A 372 5.53 4.13 -15.19
CA TYR A 372 6.15 3.76 -16.45
C TYR A 372 5.27 4.10 -17.64
N VAL A 373 5.91 4.28 -18.80
CA VAL A 373 5.27 4.45 -20.10
C VAL A 373 5.99 3.66 -21.18
N GLY A 374 5.23 3.16 -22.14
CA GLY A 374 5.67 2.46 -23.33
C GLY A 374 5.66 3.39 -24.53
N GLY A 375 6.81 3.58 -25.16
CA GLY A 375 6.94 4.31 -26.42
C GLY A 375 7.20 3.34 -27.58
N LYS A 376 6.43 3.45 -28.67
CA LYS A 376 6.69 2.70 -29.89
C LYS A 376 7.97 3.24 -30.55
N VAL A 377 8.92 2.36 -30.84
CA VAL A 377 10.13 2.71 -31.59
C VAL A 377 9.71 2.88 -33.05
N SER A 378 9.67 4.11 -33.54
CA SER A 378 9.57 4.37 -34.97
C SER A 378 10.79 3.79 -35.66
N ALA A 379 10.59 3.03 -36.74
CA ALA A 379 11.69 2.68 -37.63
C ALA A 379 12.43 3.98 -38.02
N PRO A 380 13.77 3.96 -38.18
CA PRO A 380 14.42 5.04 -38.89
C PRO A 380 13.71 5.19 -40.25
N PRO A 381 13.58 6.41 -40.82
CA PRO A 381 13.10 6.57 -42.18
C PRO A 381 14.05 5.80 -43.10
N GLY A 382 13.68 4.55 -43.40
CA GLY A 382 14.36 3.72 -44.36
C GLY A 382 14.10 4.37 -45.70
N GLY A 383 15.18 4.80 -46.37
CA GLY A 383 15.13 5.16 -47.77
C GLY A 383 14.41 4.07 -48.53
N GLU A 384 13.43 4.49 -49.32
CA GLU A 384 12.71 3.61 -50.24
C GLU A 384 13.73 2.83 -51.08
N PRO A 385 13.54 1.50 -51.25
CA PRO A 385 14.20 0.80 -52.33
C PRO A 385 13.71 1.44 -53.63
N GLY A 386 14.63 2.03 -54.38
CA GLY A 386 14.34 2.66 -55.66
C GLY A 386 13.47 1.75 -56.52
N GLU A 387 12.31 2.27 -56.90
CA GLU A 387 11.43 1.67 -57.88
C GLU A 387 12.22 1.48 -59.19
N VAL A 388 12.31 0.22 -59.64
CA VAL A 388 12.94 -0.12 -60.92
C VAL A 388 12.07 0.44 -62.03
N ALA A 389 12.39 1.65 -62.48
CA ALA A 389 11.83 2.23 -63.68
C ALA A 389 12.32 1.45 -64.90
N LYS A 390 11.36 0.80 -65.59
CA LYS A 390 11.56 0.13 -66.88
C LYS A 390 12.26 1.06 -67.87
N HIS A 391 13.32 0.57 -68.49
CA HIS A 391 13.90 1.17 -69.70
C HIS A 391 12.90 1.10 -70.86
N SER A 392 12.45 2.27 -71.34
CA SER A 392 12.21 2.50 -72.77
C SER A 392 13.22 3.53 -73.24
N GLY A 393 14.07 3.12 -74.18
CA GLY A 393 15.17 3.93 -74.68
C GLY A 393 14.71 5.10 -75.54
N THR A 394 15.53 6.15 -75.57
CA THR A 394 16.07 6.76 -76.80
C THR A 394 17.17 7.76 -76.43
N SER A 395 18.35 7.53 -77.04
CA SER A 395 19.39 8.49 -77.46
C SER A 395 19.49 9.88 -76.82
N SER A 396 20.70 10.24 -76.34
CA SER A 396 21.54 11.33 -76.93
C SER A 396 22.59 11.86 -75.95
N CYS A 397 23.85 11.56 -76.26
CA CYS A 397 25.03 12.43 -76.30
C CYS A 397 25.43 13.41 -75.15
N ILE A 398 26.62 13.14 -74.61
CA ILE A 398 27.86 13.97 -74.64
C ILE A 398 28.17 14.96 -73.48
N ASN A 399 29.46 14.85 -73.06
CA ASN A 399 30.40 15.77 -72.41
C ASN A 399 30.29 16.05 -70.91
N THR A 400 31.17 15.44 -70.09
CA THR A 400 32.60 15.77 -69.81
C THR A 400 32.80 17.09 -69.06
N SER A 401 33.37 17.01 -67.87
CA SER A 401 34.75 17.43 -67.57
C SER A 401 34.96 17.43 -66.05
N HIS A 402 35.82 16.52 -65.57
CA HIS A 402 37.16 16.80 -65.04
C HIS A 402 37.14 17.46 -63.64
N VAL A 403 37.43 16.71 -62.56
CA VAL A 403 38.76 16.23 -62.08
C VAL A 403 39.50 17.34 -61.34
N VAL A 404 39.76 17.12 -60.05
CA VAL A 404 41.09 16.99 -59.41
C VAL A 404 40.95 17.28 -57.91
N ALA A 405 41.48 16.35 -57.10
CA ALA A 405 41.66 16.43 -55.67
C ALA A 405 43.09 16.89 -55.31
N VAL A 406 43.39 16.78 -54.01
CA VAL A 406 44.71 16.71 -53.32
C VAL A 406 45.33 18.06 -52.82
N PRO A 407 46.22 18.07 -51.78
CA PRO A 407 45.85 18.22 -50.35
C PRO A 407 46.83 19.11 -49.51
N SER A 408 46.72 19.01 -48.17
CA SER A 408 47.81 19.10 -47.15
C SER A 408 48.27 20.47 -46.64
N HIS A 409 48.18 20.72 -45.32
CA HIS A 409 49.34 20.67 -44.39
C HIS A 409 48.98 20.94 -42.90
N ARG A 410 49.83 20.37 -42.03
CA ARG A 410 49.84 20.34 -40.55
C ARG A 410 50.09 21.71 -39.88
N GLY A 411 49.64 21.84 -38.61
CA GLY A 411 50.26 22.73 -37.61
C GLY A 411 49.42 22.98 -36.34
N LEU A 412 49.79 22.33 -35.22
CA LEU A 412 49.51 22.72 -33.81
C LEU A 412 50.78 23.44 -33.28
N PRO A 413 50.77 24.29 -32.22
CA PRO A 413 50.23 23.92 -30.90
C PRO A 413 49.76 25.05 -29.92
N GLN A 414 49.16 24.60 -28.80
CA GLN A 414 49.11 25.14 -27.42
C GLN A 414 48.33 26.43 -27.06
N GLY A 415 47.50 26.32 -26.00
CA GLY A 415 47.31 27.41 -25.03
C GLY A 415 45.89 27.63 -24.45
N HIS A 416 45.65 27.02 -23.27
CA HIS A 416 44.82 27.51 -22.15
C HIS A 416 43.29 27.74 -22.27
N GLN A 417 42.63 27.28 -21.22
CA GLN A 417 41.19 27.23 -20.96
C GLN A 417 40.65 28.50 -20.26
N VAL A 418 39.44 28.94 -20.69
CA VAL A 418 38.24 29.37 -19.91
C VAL A 418 38.36 30.75 -19.19
N PRO A 419 37.36 31.69 -19.22
CA PRO A 419 35.92 31.42 -19.01
C PRO A 419 34.90 32.21 -19.86
N CYS A 420 33.66 31.72 -19.88
CA CYS A 420 32.48 32.57 -20.11
C CYS A 420 31.52 32.38 -18.92
N MET A 421 31.48 33.40 -18.05
CA MET A 421 30.40 33.59 -17.09
C MET A 421 29.19 34.20 -17.81
N ALA A 422 28.05 33.58 -17.53
CA ALA A 422 26.74 34.12 -17.16
C ALA A 422 26.38 35.59 -17.52
N GLN A 423 25.14 35.75 -18.00
CA GLN A 423 24.18 36.78 -17.60
C GLN A 423 22.74 36.27 -17.88
N PRO A 424 21.70 36.79 -17.18
CA PRO A 424 20.85 35.96 -16.33
C PRO A 424 19.38 35.86 -16.76
N TRP A 425 18.70 34.87 -16.17
CA TRP A 425 17.26 34.67 -16.24
C TRP A 425 16.53 35.68 -15.35
N VAL A 426 15.48 36.28 -15.91
CA VAL A 426 14.54 37.19 -15.24
C VAL A 426 13.50 36.35 -14.49
N GLU A 427 13.42 36.56 -13.17
CA GLU A 427 12.32 36.10 -12.31
C GLU A 427 11.05 36.95 -12.57
N MET A 428 9.90 36.30 -12.70
CA MET A 428 8.58 36.95 -12.53
C MET A 428 7.89 36.31 -11.32
N LEU A 429 7.78 37.10 -10.25
CA LEU A 429 6.93 36.87 -9.08
C LEU A 429 5.49 37.31 -9.42
N PHE A 430 4.51 36.48 -9.11
CA PHE A 430 3.09 36.87 -9.03
C PHE A 430 2.64 36.83 -7.55
N SER A 431 2.15 37.97 -7.06
CA SER A 431 1.43 38.10 -5.79
C SER A 431 -0.08 37.92 -6.00
N PRO A 432 -0.85 37.43 -5.01
CA PRO A 432 -2.31 37.32 -5.10
C PRO A 432 -3.03 38.57 -4.51
N PRO A 433 -4.28 38.87 -4.92
CA PRO A 433 -5.06 39.98 -4.38
C PRO A 433 -5.90 39.59 -3.15
N LEU A 434 -6.34 40.67 -2.48
CA LEU A 434 -6.97 40.84 -1.16
C LEU A 434 -8.16 39.94 -0.79
#